data_AF-A0A258FUV3-F1
#
_entry.id   AF-A0A258FUV3-F1
#
_cell.length_a   1.000
_cell.length_b   1.000
_cell.length_c   1.000
_cell.angle_alpha   90.00
_cell.angle_beta   90.00
_cell.angle_gamma   90.00
#
_symmetry.space_group_name_H-M   'P 1'
#
loop_
_entity.id
_entity.type
_entity.pdbx_description
1 polymer ?
#
loop_
_entity_poly.entity_id
_entity_poly.type
_entity_poly.pdbx_seq_one_letter_code
_entity_poly.pdbx_strand_id
1 'polypeptide(L)'
;MTKTILILAAVAGTVALAGCGDGASAVETRERTSVSSEVLMTATTAGTAASGATAPAEAPGPITANRRETVDEKIQRLYERNGADFDARSPEEFLTKVVAFTRTPPADTDRATRPNGDTLLYQASTNTFAVVAEDGTARTMFKPDDGPSYWAEQKAAAPTFGQRRASN
;
A
#
# COMPACT_ATOMS: atom_id res chain seq x y z
N MET A 1 -0.71 17.26 52.90
CA MET A 1 -2.13 16.86 52.81
C MET A 1 -2.19 15.46 52.28
N THR A 2 -2.44 14.53 53.19
CA THR A 2 -2.41 13.08 53.02
C THR A 2 -3.74 12.61 52.47
N LYS A 3 -3.74 11.73 51.46
CA LYS A 3 -4.95 11.02 51.03
C LYS A 3 -4.62 9.54 50.82
N THR A 4 -4.84 8.79 51.89
CA THR A 4 -5.01 7.34 51.93
C THR A 4 -6.21 6.95 51.06
N ILE A 5 -6.14 5.81 50.34
CA ILE A 5 -7.23 4.81 50.26
C ILE A 5 -6.86 3.59 49.37
N LEU A 6 -6.98 2.43 50.04
CA LEU A 6 -7.40 1.08 49.64
C LEU A 6 -6.55 0.17 48.73
N ILE A 7 -6.09 -0.87 49.42
CA ILE A 7 -5.67 -2.22 49.03
C ILE A 7 -6.73 -2.91 48.15
N LEU A 8 -6.29 -3.56 47.07
CA LEU A 8 -6.94 -4.75 46.53
C LEU A 8 -5.87 -5.84 46.36
N ALA A 9 -6.04 -6.93 47.11
CA ALA A 9 -5.28 -8.16 46.97
C ALA A 9 -5.99 -9.08 45.97
N ALA A 10 -5.24 -9.75 45.08
CA ALA A 10 -5.57 -11.09 44.60
C ALA A 10 -4.39 -11.68 43.79
N VAL A 11 -3.71 -12.68 44.34
CA VAL A 11 -3.79 -14.11 43.96
C VAL A 11 -2.74 -14.51 42.92
N ALA A 12 -1.75 -15.26 43.41
CA ALA A 12 -0.85 -16.07 42.62
C ALA A 12 -1.60 -17.24 41.97
N GLY A 13 -1.27 -17.57 40.72
CA GLY A 13 -1.78 -18.75 40.03
C GLY A 13 -0.84 -19.17 38.91
N THR A 14 0.00 -20.16 39.18
CA THR A 14 0.85 -20.88 38.22
C THR A 14 0.01 -21.71 37.27
N VAL A 15 0.23 -21.62 35.95
CA VAL A 15 -0.26 -22.61 34.97
C VAL A 15 0.82 -23.00 33.98
N ALA A 16 1.26 -24.25 34.17
CA ALA A 16 1.80 -25.26 33.27
C ALA A 16 2.33 -24.87 31.87
N LEU A 17 3.64 -25.07 31.68
CA LEU A 17 4.25 -25.43 30.40
C LEU A 17 4.07 -26.95 30.17
N ALA A 18 3.20 -27.34 29.24
CA ALA A 18 3.26 -28.63 28.55
C ALA A 18 2.25 -28.65 27.39
N GLY A 19 2.75 -28.80 26.16
CA GLY A 19 1.93 -29.02 24.97
C GLY A 19 2.80 -29.29 23.74
N CYS A 20 3.09 -30.58 23.50
CA CYS A 20 3.71 -31.11 22.29
C CYS A 20 2.88 -30.78 21.03
N GLY A 21 3.54 -30.59 19.87
CA GLY A 21 2.79 -30.53 18.62
C GLY A 21 3.48 -30.23 17.30
N ASP A 22 4.81 -30.12 17.17
CA ASP A 22 5.42 -29.98 15.83
C ASP A 22 5.66 -31.35 15.19
N GLY A 23 4.55 -31.91 14.72
CA GLY A 23 4.53 -33.00 13.75
C GLY A 23 5.15 -32.53 12.43
N ALA A 24 6.03 -33.37 11.90
CA ALA A 24 6.79 -33.19 10.68
C ALA A 24 5.93 -32.67 9.50
N SER A 25 6.21 -31.46 9.02
CA SER A 25 5.87 -31.08 7.65
C SER A 25 6.95 -31.62 6.72
N ALA A 26 6.78 -32.88 6.31
CA ALA A 26 7.45 -33.41 5.13
C ALA A 26 6.88 -32.70 3.91
N VAL A 27 7.71 -31.93 3.23
CA VAL A 27 7.41 -31.43 1.88
C VAL A 27 7.35 -32.62 0.94
N GLU A 28 6.15 -33.08 0.63
CA GLU A 28 5.92 -34.08 -0.42
C GLU A 28 6.23 -33.41 -1.77
N THR A 29 7.47 -33.58 -2.22
CA THR A 29 7.87 -33.27 -3.58
C THR A 29 7.08 -34.19 -4.49
N ARG A 30 6.07 -33.64 -5.17
CA ARG A 30 5.32 -34.39 -6.17
C ARG A 30 6.28 -34.89 -7.24
N GLU A 31 6.54 -36.19 -7.19
CA GLU A 31 7.28 -36.94 -8.19
C GLU A 31 6.60 -36.76 -9.55
N ARG A 32 7.36 -36.16 -10.47
CA ARG A 32 7.06 -36.18 -11.89
C ARG A 32 7.57 -37.51 -12.43
N THR A 33 6.68 -38.48 -12.58
CA THR A 33 6.81 -39.57 -13.57
C THR A 33 5.45 -40.20 -13.81
N SER A 34 4.94 -40.08 -15.03
CA SER A 34 4.54 -41.23 -15.84
C SER A 34 4.32 -40.81 -17.29
N VAL A 35 5.29 -41.22 -18.11
CA VAL A 35 5.21 -41.79 -19.45
C VAL A 35 3.98 -41.55 -20.33
N SER A 36 4.29 -41.03 -21.53
CA SER A 36 3.91 -41.51 -22.86
C SER A 36 2.56 -42.19 -23.03
N SER A 37 1.68 -41.52 -23.77
CA SER A 37 0.84 -42.18 -24.77
C SER A 37 0.88 -41.36 -26.06
N GLU A 38 1.81 -41.77 -26.91
CA GLU A 38 1.83 -41.57 -28.35
C GLU A 38 0.51 -42.03 -28.98
N VAL A 39 -0.15 -41.17 -29.77
CA VAL A 39 -0.56 -41.47 -31.16
C VAL A 39 -1.23 -40.26 -31.86
N LEU A 40 -0.78 -40.05 -33.10
CA LEU A 40 -1.48 -39.54 -34.29
C LEU A 40 -1.56 -38.02 -34.55
N MET A 41 -0.66 -37.62 -35.46
CA MET A 41 -0.68 -36.43 -36.30
C MET A 41 -2.01 -36.24 -37.05
N THR A 42 -2.45 -34.99 -37.16
CA THR A 42 -3.06 -34.48 -38.40
C THR A 42 -2.62 -33.04 -38.60
N ALA A 43 -1.96 -32.80 -39.73
CA ALA A 43 -1.42 -31.51 -40.12
C ALA A 43 -2.51 -30.57 -40.63
N THR A 44 -2.41 -29.29 -40.27
CA THR A 44 -2.67 -28.21 -41.23
C THR A 44 -1.87 -26.98 -40.83
N THR A 45 -1.17 -26.47 -41.84
CA THR A 45 -0.22 -25.37 -41.80
C THR A 45 -0.92 -24.01 -41.81
N ALA A 46 -0.31 -23.09 -41.06
CA ALA A 46 -0.15 -21.66 -41.37
C ALA A 46 -1.41 -20.80 -41.56
N GLY A 47 -1.64 -19.97 -40.54
CA GLY A 47 -2.43 -18.75 -40.61
C GLY A 47 -1.97 -17.77 -39.54
N THR A 48 -0.71 -17.32 -39.61
CA THR A 48 -0.25 -16.13 -38.89
C THR A 48 -0.99 -14.92 -39.45
N ALA A 49 -1.82 -14.28 -38.64
CA ALA A 49 -2.09 -12.86 -38.73
C ALA A 49 -2.58 -12.33 -37.38
N ALA A 50 -1.62 -11.76 -36.66
CA ALA A 50 -1.76 -10.57 -35.83
C ALA A 50 -3.18 -10.21 -35.34
N SER A 51 -3.39 -10.38 -34.04
CA SER A 51 -3.71 -9.21 -33.27
C SER A 51 -2.85 -9.22 -32.01
N GLY A 52 -1.60 -8.78 -32.19
CA GLY A 52 -1.01 -7.96 -31.15
C GLY A 52 -1.92 -6.75 -31.02
N ALA A 53 -2.95 -6.88 -30.20
CA ALA A 53 -3.58 -5.75 -29.59
C ALA A 53 -2.48 -5.16 -28.71
N THR A 54 -1.73 -4.21 -29.29
CA THR A 54 -1.16 -3.12 -28.51
C THR A 54 -2.35 -2.58 -27.74
N ALA A 55 -2.51 -3.07 -26.51
CA ALA A 55 -3.39 -2.47 -25.55
C ALA A 55 -3.02 -0.97 -25.59
N PRO A 56 -3.99 -0.07 -25.83
CA PRO A 56 -3.72 1.34 -25.69
C PRO A 56 -3.04 1.49 -24.33
N ALA A 57 -1.89 2.14 -24.28
CA ALA A 57 -1.12 2.32 -23.05
C ALA A 57 -2.11 2.66 -21.93
N GLU A 58 -2.36 1.68 -21.06
CA GLU A 58 -3.46 1.74 -20.11
C GLU A 58 -3.16 2.96 -19.25
N ALA A 59 -4.11 3.90 -19.18
CA ALA A 59 -3.90 5.10 -18.40
C ALA A 59 -3.44 4.68 -17.00
N PRO A 60 -2.43 5.34 -16.42
CA PRO A 60 -1.94 4.97 -15.09
C PRO A 60 -3.13 4.84 -14.14
N GLY A 61 -3.16 3.71 -13.43
CA GLY A 61 -4.25 3.38 -12.52
C GLY A 61 -4.50 4.49 -11.50
N PRO A 62 -5.65 4.51 -10.82
CA PRO A 62 -5.97 5.58 -9.88
C PRO A 62 -5.05 5.57 -8.64
N ILE A 63 -4.43 4.41 -8.33
CA ILE A 63 -3.47 4.26 -7.26
C ILE A 63 -2.43 3.19 -7.59
N THR A 64 -1.21 3.36 -7.07
CA THR A 64 -0.07 2.46 -7.31
C THR A 64 -0.29 1.09 -6.66
N ALA A 65 0.07 0.00 -7.34
CA ALA A 65 0.09 -1.36 -6.79
C ALA A 65 1.51 -1.96 -6.78
N ASN A 66 1.68 -3.11 -6.13
CA ASN A 66 2.92 -3.87 -6.16
C ASN A 66 2.65 -5.38 -6.11
N ARG A 67 3.68 -6.22 -6.28
CA ARG A 67 3.53 -7.69 -6.33
C ARG A 67 2.87 -8.30 -5.07
N ARG A 68 2.93 -7.62 -3.93
CA ARG A 68 2.40 -8.10 -2.64
C ARG A 68 1.05 -7.51 -2.26
N GLU A 69 0.55 -6.53 -3.01
CA GLU A 69 -0.69 -5.83 -2.71
C GLU A 69 -1.33 -5.36 -4.01
N THR A 70 -2.51 -5.90 -4.30
CA THR A 70 -3.33 -5.49 -5.45
C THR A 70 -3.86 -4.06 -5.26
N VAL A 71 -4.38 -3.47 -6.34
CA VAL A 71 -5.00 -2.14 -6.31
C VAL A 71 -6.16 -2.11 -5.31
N ASP A 72 -7.07 -3.08 -5.37
CA ASP A 72 -8.26 -3.14 -4.52
C ASP A 72 -7.92 -3.34 -3.04
N GLU A 73 -6.98 -4.24 -2.73
CA GLU A 73 -6.50 -4.43 -1.35
C GLU A 73 -5.88 -3.14 -0.79
N LYS A 74 -5.13 -2.40 -1.61
CA LYS A 74 -4.56 -1.13 -1.20
C LYS A 74 -5.63 -0.08 -0.96
N ILE A 75 -6.63 0.02 -1.83
CA ILE A 75 -7.75 0.95 -1.68
C ILE A 75 -8.47 0.67 -0.36
N GLN A 76 -8.80 -0.60 -0.09
CA GLN A 76 -9.41 -1.04 1.15
C GLN A 76 -8.57 -0.63 2.37
N ARG A 77 -7.26 -0.96 2.38
CA ARG A 77 -6.37 -0.61 3.50
C ARG A 77 -6.23 0.89 3.73
N LEU A 78 -6.17 1.69 2.67
CA LEU A 78 -6.11 3.15 2.81
C LEU A 78 -7.42 3.73 3.32
N TYR A 79 -8.56 3.19 2.87
CA TYR A 79 -9.86 3.57 3.37
C TYR A 79 -10.02 3.21 4.85
N GLU A 80 -9.67 2.01 5.27
CA GLU A 80 -9.76 1.61 6.68
C GLU A 80 -8.93 2.51 7.61
N ARG A 81 -7.76 2.95 7.14
CA ARG A 81 -6.87 3.79 7.95
C ARG A 81 -7.26 5.26 7.96
N ASN A 82 -7.71 5.81 6.83
CA ASN A 82 -7.85 7.27 6.68
C ASN A 82 -9.24 7.69 6.21
N GLY A 83 -10.12 6.78 5.81
CA GLY A 83 -11.41 7.09 5.18
C GLY A 83 -12.32 7.96 6.04
N ALA A 84 -12.35 7.68 7.35
CA ALA A 84 -13.12 8.45 8.33
C ALA A 84 -12.69 9.92 8.38
N ASP A 85 -11.39 10.22 8.26
CA ASP A 85 -10.87 11.59 8.30
C ASP A 85 -11.35 12.44 7.13
N PHE A 86 -11.79 11.80 6.04
CA PHE A 86 -12.27 12.45 4.82
C PHE A 86 -13.79 12.29 4.63
N ASP A 87 -14.51 11.84 5.66
CA ASP A 87 -15.95 11.58 5.60
C ASP A 87 -16.33 10.64 4.43
N ALA A 88 -15.45 9.69 4.09
CA ALA A 88 -15.74 8.67 3.09
C ALA A 88 -16.53 7.53 3.73
N ARG A 89 -17.59 7.07 3.05
CA ARG A 89 -18.45 5.99 3.54
C ARG A 89 -18.13 4.63 2.94
N SER A 90 -17.27 4.61 1.91
CA SER A 90 -16.80 3.41 1.26
C SER A 90 -15.39 3.58 0.70
N PRO A 91 -14.69 2.47 0.37
CA PRO A 91 -13.38 2.53 -0.27
C PRO A 91 -13.40 3.28 -1.62
N GLU A 92 -14.47 3.16 -2.40
CA GLU A 92 -14.65 3.82 -3.69
C GLU A 92 -14.85 5.33 -3.54
N GLU A 93 -15.61 5.76 -2.52
CA GLU A 93 -15.74 7.18 -2.19
C GLU A 93 -14.41 7.78 -1.76
N PHE A 94 -13.64 7.04 -0.96
CA PHE A 94 -12.31 7.48 -0.55
C PHE A 94 -11.37 7.58 -1.75
N LEU A 95 -11.35 6.58 -2.64
CA LEU A 95 -10.57 6.61 -3.87
C LEU A 95 -10.93 7.81 -4.74
N THR A 96 -12.23 8.12 -4.88
CA THR A 96 -12.71 9.28 -5.63
C THR A 96 -12.13 10.57 -5.07
N LYS A 97 -12.09 10.73 -3.74
CA LYS A 97 -11.48 11.88 -3.06
C LYS A 97 -9.96 11.91 -3.26
N VAL A 98 -9.27 10.77 -3.17
CA VAL A 98 -7.82 10.66 -3.45
C VAL A 98 -7.50 11.14 -4.87
N VAL A 99 -8.24 10.63 -5.86
CA VAL A 99 -8.03 10.97 -7.27
C VAL A 99 -8.34 12.44 -7.52
N ALA A 100 -9.43 12.97 -6.96
CA ALA A 100 -9.79 14.38 -7.09
C ALA A 100 -8.68 15.29 -6.53
N PHE A 101 -8.20 15.03 -5.32
CA PHE A 101 -7.16 15.84 -4.68
C PHE A 101 -5.82 15.74 -5.42
N THR A 102 -5.43 14.55 -5.87
CA THR A 102 -4.11 14.35 -6.50
C THR A 102 -4.06 14.84 -7.96
N ARG A 103 -5.16 14.69 -8.73
CA ARG A 103 -5.22 15.13 -10.13
C ARG A 103 -5.56 16.61 -10.28
N THR A 104 -6.37 17.16 -9.38
CA THR A 104 -6.75 18.58 -9.41
C THR A 104 -6.59 19.17 -8.02
N PRO A 105 -5.34 19.35 -7.55
CA PRO A 105 -5.11 19.87 -6.22
C PRO A 105 -5.65 21.30 -6.12
N PRO A 106 -6.32 21.67 -5.03
CA PRO A 106 -6.74 23.04 -4.78
C PRO A 106 -5.59 24.04 -4.89
N ALA A 107 -5.90 25.30 -5.23
CA ALA A 107 -4.89 26.32 -5.52
C ALA A 107 -3.96 26.65 -4.34
N ASP A 108 -4.42 26.43 -3.10
CA ASP A 108 -3.65 26.62 -1.86
C ASP A 108 -2.80 25.38 -1.47
N THR A 109 -2.67 24.39 -2.37
CA THR A 109 -1.84 23.20 -2.13
C THR A 109 -0.36 23.52 -2.37
N ASP A 110 0.45 23.38 -1.34
CA ASP A 110 1.91 23.44 -1.41
C ASP A 110 2.48 22.12 -1.93
N ARG A 111 3.63 22.17 -2.61
CA ARG A 111 4.23 21.02 -3.29
C ARG A 111 5.73 20.90 -3.04
N ALA A 112 6.22 19.67 -3.01
CA ALA A 112 7.65 19.37 -2.98
C ALA A 112 7.94 18.11 -3.80
N THR A 113 9.02 18.11 -4.57
CA THR A 113 9.42 16.98 -5.42
C THR A 113 10.62 16.26 -4.82
N ARG A 114 10.57 14.93 -4.82
CA ARG A 114 11.67 14.07 -4.37
C ARG A 114 12.58 13.70 -5.55
N PRO A 115 13.85 13.31 -5.32
CA PRO A 115 14.77 12.90 -6.38
C PRO A 115 14.31 11.70 -7.22
N ASN A 116 13.38 10.89 -6.71
CA ASN A 116 12.80 9.75 -7.42
C ASN A 116 11.56 10.11 -8.26
N GLY A 117 11.28 11.40 -8.46
CA GLY A 117 10.15 11.90 -9.25
C GLY A 117 8.82 11.98 -8.51
N ASP A 118 8.70 11.41 -7.30
CA ASP A 118 7.47 11.53 -6.51
C ASP A 118 7.22 13.00 -6.11
N THR A 119 5.97 13.44 -6.20
CA THR A 119 5.51 14.75 -5.75
C THR A 119 4.69 14.62 -4.46
N LEU A 120 5.08 15.38 -3.44
CA LEU A 120 4.35 15.55 -2.20
C LEU A 120 3.43 16.76 -2.33
N LEU A 121 2.18 16.59 -1.87
CA LEU A 121 1.15 17.62 -1.87
C LEU A 121 0.69 17.85 -0.44
N TYR A 122 0.54 19.11 -0.03
CA TYR A 122 -0.04 19.46 1.25
C TYR A 122 -0.96 20.68 1.15
N GLN A 123 -2.22 20.53 1.58
CA GLN A 123 -3.17 21.62 1.70
C GLN A 123 -3.41 21.93 3.17
N ALA A 124 -2.97 23.11 3.62
CA ALA A 124 -3.07 23.50 5.03
C ALA A 124 -4.52 23.69 5.51
N SER A 125 -5.41 24.20 4.64
CA SER A 125 -6.80 24.52 5.00
C SER A 125 -7.64 23.30 5.39
N THR A 126 -7.36 22.14 4.80
CA THR A 126 -8.04 20.87 5.11
C THR A 126 -7.14 19.88 5.85
N ASN A 127 -5.89 20.29 6.12
CA ASN A 127 -4.83 19.43 6.61
C ASN A 127 -4.66 18.14 5.77
N THR A 128 -4.72 18.25 4.45
CA THR A 128 -4.63 17.07 3.55
C THR A 128 -3.22 16.92 3.03
N PHE A 129 -2.61 15.76 3.26
CA PHE A 129 -1.33 15.36 2.67
C PHE A 129 -1.54 14.23 1.66
N ALA A 130 -0.83 14.27 0.53
CA ALA A 130 -0.78 13.18 -0.43
C ALA A 130 0.61 13.01 -1.05
N VAL A 131 0.85 11.81 -1.58
CA VAL A 131 2.03 11.52 -2.41
C VAL A 131 1.56 11.01 -3.76
N VAL A 132 2.13 11.56 -4.82
CA VAL A 132 1.88 11.19 -6.21
C VAL A 132 3.19 10.68 -6.79
N ALA A 133 3.13 9.57 -7.52
CA ALA A 133 4.27 9.05 -8.26
C ALA A 133 4.60 9.95 -9.47
N GLU A 134 5.80 9.78 -10.03
CA GLU A 134 6.26 10.54 -11.20
C GLU A 134 5.29 10.46 -12.39
N ASP A 135 4.64 9.29 -12.57
CA ASP A 135 3.65 9.02 -13.60
C ASP A 135 2.25 9.63 -13.32
N GLY A 136 2.09 10.36 -12.22
CA GLY A 136 0.82 10.94 -11.79
C GLY A 136 -0.08 9.99 -11.00
N THR A 137 0.33 8.74 -10.77
CA THR A 137 -0.44 7.77 -9.99
C THR A 137 -0.40 8.11 -8.51
N ALA A 138 -1.55 8.12 -7.82
CA ALA A 138 -1.54 8.34 -6.38
C ALA A 138 -0.81 7.21 -5.63
N ARG A 139 -0.09 7.54 -4.56
CA ARG A 139 0.52 6.57 -3.63
C ARG A 139 -0.23 6.48 -2.32
N THR A 140 -0.66 7.62 -1.78
CA THR A 140 -1.40 7.73 -0.51
C THR A 140 -2.06 9.11 -0.39
N MET A 141 -3.06 9.23 0.47
CA MET A 141 -3.62 10.49 0.99
C MET A 141 -4.05 10.28 2.44
N PHE A 142 -3.81 11.26 3.33
CA PHE A 142 -4.26 11.22 4.73
C PHE A 142 -4.20 12.62 5.37
N LYS A 143 -4.74 12.77 6.59
CA LYS A 143 -4.56 13.98 7.41
C LYS A 143 -3.47 13.73 8.46
N PRO A 144 -2.32 14.43 8.44
CA PRO A 144 -1.27 14.21 9.43
C PRO A 144 -1.66 14.79 10.79
N ASP A 145 -1.36 14.09 11.88
CA ASP A 145 -1.64 14.52 13.26
C ASP A 145 -0.95 15.86 13.60
N ASP A 146 0.33 16.01 13.21
CA ASP A 146 1.13 17.22 13.47
C ASP A 146 0.91 18.35 12.44
N GLY A 147 -0.03 18.15 11.51
CA GLY A 147 -0.46 19.16 10.56
C GLY A 147 0.67 19.85 9.80
N PRO A 148 0.78 21.20 9.86
CA PRO A 148 1.83 21.95 9.15
C PRO A 148 3.26 21.57 9.55
N SER A 149 3.48 21.10 10.78
CA SER A 149 4.80 20.65 11.23
C SER A 149 5.24 19.41 10.46
N TYR A 150 4.34 18.44 10.28
CA TYR A 150 4.59 17.26 9.43
C TYR A 150 4.97 17.69 8.00
N TRP A 151 4.29 18.69 7.44
CA TRP A 151 4.64 19.20 6.11
C TRP A 151 6.03 19.83 6.05
N ALA A 152 6.40 20.63 7.04
CA ALA A 152 7.73 21.24 7.11
C ALA A 152 8.83 20.17 7.15
N GLU A 153 8.64 19.10 7.92
CA GLU A 153 9.55 17.96 7.98
C GLU A 153 9.66 17.22 6.64
N GLN A 154 8.52 16.93 6.00
CA GLN A 154 8.50 16.27 4.70
C GLN A 154 9.22 17.09 3.62
N LYS A 155 9.03 18.42 3.61
CA LYS A 155 9.76 19.32 2.70
C LYS A 155 11.26 19.33 2.97
N ALA A 156 11.67 19.42 4.23
CA ALA A 156 13.08 19.43 4.60
C ALA A 156 13.78 18.11 4.25
N ALA A 157 13.09 16.98 4.40
CA ALA A 157 13.62 15.66 4.09
C ALA A 157 13.62 15.33 2.58
N ALA A 158 12.71 15.92 1.80
CA ALA A 158 12.50 15.56 0.38
C ALA A 158 13.77 15.52 -0.47
N PRO A 159 14.72 16.48 -0.40
CA PRO A 159 15.93 16.47 -1.24
C PRO A 159 16.87 15.27 -1.00
N THR A 160 16.81 14.70 0.20
CA THR A 160 17.66 13.56 0.61
C THR A 160 16.92 12.24 0.58
N PHE A 161 15.66 12.22 0.12
CA PHE A 161 14.85 11.01 0.10
C PHE A 161 15.51 9.91 -0.74
N GLY A 162 15.57 8.69 -0.19
CA GLY A 162 16.18 7.53 -0.84
C GLY A 162 17.71 7.51 -0.86
N GLN A 163 18.38 8.57 -0.38
CA GLN A 163 19.82 8.55 -0.20
C GLN A 163 20.16 7.64 0.98
N ARG A 164 21.06 6.68 0.73
CA ARG A 164 21.60 5.83 1.79
C ARG A 164 22.41 6.74 2.71
N ARG A 165 22.04 6.85 3.98
CA ARG A 165 22.90 7.52 4.96
C ARG A 165 24.23 6.78 4.94
N ALA A 166 25.29 7.46 4.52
CA ALA A 166 26.62 6.90 4.60
C ALA A 166 26.91 6.70 6.09
N SER A 167 26.98 5.45 6.53
CA SER A 167 27.45 5.10 7.86
C SER A 167 28.94 5.46 7.92
N ASN A 168 29.31 6.40 8.79
CA ASN A 168 30.70 6.71 9.12
C ASN A 168 31.09 6.01 10.41
#